data_AF-A0A3D3WAD7-F1
#
_entry.id   AF-A0A3D3WAD7-F1
#
_cell.length_a   1.000
_cell.length_b   1.000
_cell.length_c   1.000
_cell.angle_alpha   90.00
_cell.angle_beta   90.00
_cell.angle_gamma   90.00
#
_symmetry.space_group_name_H-M   'P 1'
#
loop_
_entity.id
_entity.type
_entity.pdbx_description
1 polymer ?
#
loop_
_entity_poly.entity_id
_entity_poly.type
_entity_poly.pdbx_seq_one_letter_code
_entity_poly.pdbx_strand_id
1 'polypeptide(L)'
;MPEELDIRGCYIGDLLSNVMAQAQPGDLWLTVMTNPNIVAVTQLLGLAGIVILEGHKPMDEALERAGKEGIMIFSSNDSAYTLAGRLQAMGI
;
A
#
# COMPACT_ATOMS: atom_id res chain seq x y z
N MET A 1 -5.30 -7.26 -18.85
CA MET A 1 -5.93 -7.68 -17.59
C MET A 1 -4.97 -7.23 -16.50
N PRO A 2 -5.36 -6.47 -15.46
CA PRO A 2 -4.46 -6.35 -14.32
C PRO A 2 -4.22 -7.78 -13.80
N GLU A 3 -2.97 -8.13 -13.57
CA GLU A 3 -2.63 -9.41 -12.92
C GLU A 3 -3.33 -9.47 -11.57
N GLU A 4 -3.76 -10.67 -11.15
CA GLU A 4 -4.29 -10.87 -9.80
C GLU A 4 -3.23 -10.45 -8.78
N LEU A 5 -3.62 -9.62 -7.80
CA LEU A 5 -2.75 -9.32 -6.68
C LEU A 5 -2.64 -10.54 -5.78
N ASP A 6 -1.43 -11.09 -5.69
CA ASP A 6 -1.08 -12.08 -4.68
C ASP A 6 -0.84 -11.38 -3.33
N ILE A 7 -1.93 -11.21 -2.58
CA ILE A 7 -1.91 -10.56 -1.27
C ILE A 7 -1.69 -11.63 -0.20
N ARG A 8 -0.56 -11.52 0.51
CA ARG A 8 -0.14 -12.50 1.52
C ARG A 8 -0.22 -12.00 2.95
N GLY A 9 -0.45 -10.69 3.11
CA GLY A 9 -0.43 -10.01 4.39
C GLY A 9 -0.59 -8.51 4.22
N CYS A 10 -0.34 -7.78 5.29
CA CYS A 10 -0.22 -6.34 5.24
C CYS A 10 0.88 -5.81 6.18
N TYR A 11 1.51 -4.73 5.76
CA TYR A 11 2.45 -3.97 6.58
C TYR A 11 1.89 -2.58 6.83
N ILE A 12 1.92 -2.13 8.09
CA ILE A 12 1.41 -0.83 8.51
C ILE A 12 2.58 0.05 8.91
N GLY A 13 2.67 1.24 8.32
CA GLY A 13 3.60 2.26 8.80
C GLY A 13 3.95 3.32 7.76
N ASP A 14 4.43 4.46 8.24
CA ASP A 14 4.70 5.64 7.40
C ASP A 14 6.18 6.03 7.36
N LEU A 15 6.99 5.45 8.24
CA LEU A 15 8.43 5.69 8.21
C LEU A 15 9.06 4.82 7.11
N LEU A 16 9.32 5.43 5.95
CA LEU A 16 9.83 4.75 4.75
C LEU A 16 11.03 3.83 5.04
N SER A 17 11.99 4.26 5.87
CA SER A 17 13.15 3.44 6.21
C SER A 17 12.78 2.16 6.95
N ASN A 18 11.74 2.21 7.78
CA ASN A 18 11.25 1.05 8.49
C ASN A 18 10.42 0.15 7.59
N VAL A 19 9.59 0.73 6.70
CA VAL A 19 8.85 -0.02 5.68
C VAL A 19 9.81 -0.81 4.79
N MET A 20 10.85 -0.14 4.27
CA MET A 20 11.88 -0.77 3.44
C MET A 20 12.65 -1.88 4.16
N ALA A 21 12.76 -1.83 5.49
CA ALA A 21 13.47 -2.82 6.26
C ALA A 21 12.61 -4.02 6.67
N GLN A 22 11.29 -3.85 6.80
CA GLN A 22 10.43 -4.82 7.48
C GLN A 22 9.30 -5.38 6.61
N ALA A 23 8.77 -4.63 5.65
CA ALA A 23 7.68 -5.09 4.79
C ALA A 23 8.13 -6.26 3.90
N GLN A 24 7.23 -7.21 3.66
CA GLN A 24 7.53 -8.41 2.89
C GLN A 24 6.88 -8.34 1.50
N PRO A 25 7.49 -8.98 0.48
CA PRO A 25 6.87 -9.10 -0.84
C PRO A 25 5.47 -9.73 -0.74
N GLY A 26 4.50 -9.15 -1.43
CA GLY A 26 3.08 -9.55 -1.37
C GLY A 26 2.27 -8.93 -0.22
N ASP A 27 2.87 -8.12 0.66
CA ASP A 27 2.11 -7.34 1.64
C ASP A 27 1.32 -6.22 0.94
N LEU A 28 0.11 -5.95 1.42
CA LEU A 28 -0.54 -4.65 1.21
C LEU A 28 0.06 -3.63 2.18
N TRP A 29 0.52 -2.50 1.66
CA TRP A 29 1.08 -1.44 2.48
C TRP A 29 0.01 -0.42 2.89
N LEU A 30 -0.26 -0.36 4.18
CA LEU A 30 -1.20 0.53 4.84
C LEU A 30 -0.45 1.78 5.36
N THR A 31 -0.78 2.95 4.82
CA THR A 31 -0.09 4.21 5.12
C THR A 31 -1.01 5.42 5.01
N VAL A 32 -0.67 6.55 5.62
CA VAL A 32 -1.28 7.86 5.36
C VAL A 32 -0.48 8.71 4.36
N MET A 33 0.66 8.20 3.89
CA MET A 33 1.50 8.91 2.92
C MET A 33 0.82 8.98 1.54
N THR A 34 0.84 10.17 0.94
CA THR A 34 0.15 10.45 -0.33
C THR A 34 1.09 10.79 -1.49
N ASN A 35 2.37 10.97 -1.19
CA ASN A 35 3.40 11.43 -2.14
C ASN A 35 3.93 10.27 -3.01
N PRO A 36 4.60 10.53 -4.15
CA PRO A 36 5.02 9.48 -5.08
C PRO A 36 6.09 8.51 -4.57
N ASN A 37 6.67 8.71 -3.37
CA ASN A 37 7.66 7.77 -2.83
C ASN A 37 7.03 6.43 -2.43
N ILE A 38 5.73 6.43 -2.11
CA ILE A 38 4.99 5.19 -1.81
C ILE A 38 5.04 4.23 -3.01
N VAL A 39 4.98 4.74 -4.23
CA VAL A 39 5.03 3.93 -5.46
C VAL A 39 6.41 3.30 -5.63
N ALA A 40 7.46 4.10 -5.46
CA ALA A 40 8.85 3.65 -5.58
C ALA A 40 9.18 2.52 -4.60
N VAL A 41 8.76 2.65 -3.34
CA VAL A 41 9.02 1.65 -2.29
C VAL A 41 8.20 0.39 -2.54
N THR A 42 6.93 0.53 -2.95
CA THR A 42 6.07 -0.60 -3.30
C THR A 42 6.66 -1.44 -4.42
N GLN A 43 7.15 -0.77 -5.48
CA GLN A 43 7.84 -1.43 -6.59
C GLN A 43 9.15 -2.09 -6.14
N LEU A 44 9.97 -1.37 -5.36
CA LEU A 44 11.28 -1.86 -4.89
C LEU A 44 11.17 -3.15 -4.06
N LEU A 45 10.17 -3.25 -3.21
CA LEU A 45 9.98 -4.39 -2.30
C LEU A 45 9.07 -5.48 -2.88
N GLY A 46 8.44 -5.25 -4.04
CA GLY A 46 7.46 -6.18 -4.60
C GLY A 46 6.22 -6.33 -3.73
N LEU A 47 5.73 -5.23 -3.15
CA LEU A 47 4.50 -5.22 -2.37
C LEU A 47 3.29 -5.36 -3.29
N ALA A 48 2.20 -5.95 -2.79
CA ALA A 48 0.99 -6.16 -3.57
C ALA A 48 0.27 -4.84 -3.93
N GLY A 49 0.47 -3.78 -3.14
CA GLY A 49 -0.10 -2.47 -3.43
C GLY A 49 -0.12 -1.58 -2.22
N ILE A 50 -0.73 -0.41 -2.39
CA ILE A 50 -0.79 0.63 -1.37
C ILE A 50 -2.25 0.91 -1.03
N VAL A 51 -2.55 1.02 0.27
CA VAL A 51 -3.83 1.55 0.75
C VAL A 51 -3.58 2.79 1.60
N ILE A 52 -4.11 3.91 1.10
CA ILE A 52 -4.05 5.20 1.79
C ILE A 52 -5.21 5.30 2.79
N LEU A 53 -4.90 5.54 4.06
CA LEU A 53 -5.83 5.45 5.17
C LEU A 53 -6.44 6.80 5.59
N GLU A 54 -7.46 6.72 6.44
CA GLU A 54 -8.05 7.87 7.14
C GLU A 54 -8.59 8.96 6.20
N GLY A 55 -9.04 8.56 5.01
CA GLY A 55 -9.63 9.47 4.02
C GLY A 55 -8.63 10.35 3.27
N HIS A 56 -7.32 10.14 3.48
CA HIS A 56 -6.29 10.77 2.65
C HIS A 56 -6.41 10.28 1.21
N LYS A 57 -6.00 11.12 0.27
CA LYS A 57 -6.01 10.83 -1.16
C LYS A 57 -4.60 10.89 -1.73
N PRO A 58 -4.23 10.00 -2.65
CA PRO A 58 -2.95 10.09 -3.33
C PRO A 58 -2.83 11.42 -4.05
N MET A 59 -1.62 11.97 -4.09
CA MET A 59 -1.31 13.12 -4.93
C MET A 59 -1.35 12.70 -6.40
N ASP A 60 -1.61 13.64 -7.30
CA ASP A 60 -1.71 13.38 -8.74
C ASP A 60 -0.40 12.78 -9.29
N GLU A 61 0.75 13.22 -8.79
CA GLU A 61 2.06 12.67 -9.18
C GLU A 61 2.23 11.21 -8.74
N ALA A 62 1.64 10.83 -7.61
CA ALA A 62 1.64 9.43 -7.16
C ALA A 62 0.76 8.57 -8.07
N LEU A 63 -0.41 9.06 -8.47
CA LEU A 63 -1.30 8.36 -9.41
C LEU A 63 -0.65 8.20 -10.79
N GLU A 64 -0.04 9.27 -11.32
CA GLU A 64 0.64 9.23 -12.61
C GLU A 64 1.79 8.21 -12.59
N ARG A 65 2.60 8.22 -11.52
CA ARG A 65 3.71 7.29 -11.36
C ARG A 65 3.22 5.85 -11.21
N ALA A 66 2.18 5.63 -10.41
CA ALA A 66 1.57 4.32 -10.22
C ALA A 66 1.05 3.73 -11.53
N GLY A 67 0.40 4.54 -12.37
CA GLY A 67 -0.04 4.13 -13.70
C GLY A 67 1.11 3.74 -14.64
N LYS A 68 2.26 4.42 -14.56
CA LYS A 68 3.46 4.08 -15.34
C LYS A 68 4.14 2.80 -14.86
N GLU A 69 4.18 2.61 -13.54
CA GLU A 69 4.90 1.50 -12.89
C GLU A 69 4.02 0.25 -12.68
N GLY A 70 2.72 0.32 -12.99
CA GLY A 70 1.78 -0.79 -12.82
C GLY A 70 1.40 -1.06 -11.36
N ILE A 71 1.56 -0.07 -10.48
CA ILE A 71 1.26 -0.19 -9.05
C ILE A 71 -0.19 0.19 -8.77
N MET A 72 -0.88 -0.59 -7.95
CA MET A 72 -2.23 -0.26 -7.50
C MET A 72 -2.21 0.58 -6.22
N ILE A 73 -3.00 1.66 -6.23
CA ILE A 73 -3.25 2.52 -5.07
C ILE A 73 -4.76 2.51 -4.78
N PHE A 74 -5.09 2.23 -3.53
CA PHE A 74 -6.45 2.32 -2.99
C PHE A 74 -6.51 3.42 -1.92
N SER A 75 -7.72 3.84 -1.57
CA SER A 75 -7.95 4.73 -0.43
C SER A 75 -9.10 4.20 0.42
N SER A 76 -8.98 4.34 1.74
CA SER A 76 -10.00 3.96 2.72
C SER A 76 -10.20 5.09 3.73
N ASN A 77 -11.43 5.23 4.22
CA ASN A 77 -11.74 6.09 5.36
C ASN A 77 -11.44 5.41 6.70
N ASP A 78 -11.15 4.10 6.69
CA ASP A 78 -10.83 3.35 7.90
C ASP A 78 -9.44 3.73 8.43
N SER A 79 -9.26 3.59 9.74
CA SER A 79 -7.93 3.61 10.36
C SER A 79 -7.16 2.32 10.06
N ALA A 80 -5.84 2.34 10.29
CA ALA A 80 -4.99 1.16 10.11
C ALA A 80 -5.51 -0.05 10.90
N TYR A 81 -5.88 0.15 12.16
CA TYR A 81 -6.40 -0.92 13.03
C TYR A 81 -7.65 -1.57 12.45
N THR A 82 -8.63 -0.76 12.02
CA THR A 82 -9.90 -1.27 11.49
C THR A 82 -9.69 -2.04 10.19
N LEU A 83 -8.88 -1.50 9.27
CA LEU A 83 -8.65 -2.15 7.99
C LEU A 83 -7.81 -3.42 8.15
N ALA A 84 -6.76 -3.39 8.98
CA ALA A 84 -5.95 -4.57 9.26
C ALA A 84 -6.78 -5.69 9.92
N GLY A 85 -7.68 -5.36 10.86
CA GLY A 85 -8.58 -6.34 11.46
C GLY A 85 -9.53 -6.99 10.44
N ARG A 86 -9.98 -6.22 9.43
CA ARG A 86 -10.78 -6.76 8.32
C ARG A 86 -9.97 -7.69 7.42
N LEU A 87 -8.76 -7.31 7.06
CA LEU A 87 -7.84 -8.15 6.28
C LEU A 87 -7.56 -9.47 7.03
N GLN A 88 -7.23 -9.37 8.32
CA GLN A 88 -7.02 -10.54 9.17
C GLN A 88 -8.25 -11.46 9.22
N ALA A 89 -9.45 -10.91 9.35
CA ALA A 89 -10.69 -11.70 9.34
C ALA A 89 -10.95 -12.40 7.99
N MET A 90 -10.36 -11.91 6.89
CA MET A 90 -10.39 -12.55 5.58
C MET A 90 -9.28 -13.59 5.38
N GLY A 91 -8.40 -13.78 6.36
CA GLY A 91 -7.24 -14.67 6.26
C GLY A 91 -6.05 -14.06 5.53
N ILE A 92 -6.02 -12.73 5.43
CA ILE A 92 -4.87 -11.93 4.95
C ILE A 92 -4.06 -11.46 6.15
#